data_AF-A0A937N1W4-F1
#
_entry.id   AF-A0A937N1W4-F1
#
_cell.length_a   1.000
_cell.length_b   1.000
_cell.length_c   1.000
_cell.angle_alpha   90.00
_cell.angle_beta   90.00
_cell.angle_gamma   90.00
#
_symmetry.space_group_name_H-M   'P 1'
#
loop_
_entity.id
_entity.type
_entity.pdbx_description
1 polymer ?
#
loop_
_entity_poly.entity_id
_entity_poly.type
_entity_poly.pdbx_seq_one_letter_code
_entity_poly.pdbx_strand_id
1 'polypeptide(L)' 'MTNIKGDRLHVRLSASQTRRRLKGLGFGVRKVESAGRNEAVIIHTATGEHRRELHAVFQDVIAMDDDQE' A
#
# COMPACT_ATOMS: atom_id res chain seq x y z
N MET A 1 -8.95 17.80 -4.59
CA MET A 1 -8.68 16.41 -4.17
C MET A 1 -7.34 16.38 -3.48
N THR A 2 -7.31 16.01 -2.20
CA THR A 2 -6.14 16.11 -1.33
C THR A 2 -5.06 15.14 -1.83
N ASN A 3 -4.09 15.65 -2.57
CA ASN A 3 -2.96 14.86 -3.05
C ASN A 3 -2.05 14.58 -1.84
N ILE A 4 -2.33 13.51 -1.10
CA ILE A 4 -1.50 13.11 0.02
C ILE A 4 -0.12 12.77 -0.56
N LYS A 5 0.90 13.56 -0.20
CA LYS A 5 2.29 13.29 -0.57
C LYS A 5 2.72 11.95 0.05
N GLY A 6 3.06 10.99 -0.80
CA GLY A 6 3.49 9.65 -0.43
C GLY A 6 3.46 8.72 -1.63
N ASP A 7 4.26 7.66 -1.56
CA ASP A 7 4.28 6.59 -2.54
C ASP A 7 2.95 5.80 -2.50
N ARG A 8 2.56 5.29 -3.65
CA ARG A 8 1.30 4.58 -3.85
C ARG A 8 1.58 3.14 -4.24
N LEU A 9 1.30 2.22 -3.34
CA LEU A 9 1.41 0.79 -3.62
C LEU A 9 0.03 0.24 -4.00
N HIS A 10 -0.09 -0.25 -5.23
CA HIS A 10 -1.32 -0.86 -5.73
C HIS A 10 -1.32 -2.36 -5.44
N VAL A 11 -2.35 -2.84 -4.75
CA VAL A 11 -2.50 -4.25 -4.36
C VAL A 11 -3.83 -4.81 -4.81
N ARG A 12 -3.82 -6.08 -5.24
CA ARG A 12 -4.98 -6.89 -5.64
C ARG A 12 -5.71 -7.46 -4.42
N LEU A 13 -5.93 -6.61 -3.42
CA LEU A 13 -6.73 -6.90 -2.24
C LEU A 13 -7.73 -5.78 -2.01
N SER A 14 -8.90 -6.12 -1.45
CA SER A 14 -9.85 -5.10 -1.03
C SER A 14 -9.28 -4.28 0.14
N ALA A 15 -9.65 -3.00 0.24
CA ALA A 15 -9.14 -2.10 1.28
C ALA A 15 -9.34 -2.62 2.72
N SER A 16 -10.36 -3.44 2.97
CA SER A 16 -10.58 -4.10 4.26
C SER A 16 -9.55 -5.19 4.56
N GLN A 17 -9.17 -6.00 3.57
CA GLN A 17 -8.14 -7.04 3.72
C GLN A 17 -6.76 -6.39 3.90
N THR A 18 -6.46 -5.36 3.11
CA THR A 18 -5.24 -4.56 3.24
C THR A 18 -5.10 -3.95 4.63
N ARG A 19 -6.15 -3.31 5.14
CA ARG A 19 -6.16 -2.78 6.52
C ARG A 19 -5.96 -3.86 7.58
N ARG A 20 -6.47 -5.07 7.34
CA ARG A 20 -6.30 -6.20 8.26
C ARG A 20 -4.86 -6.70 8.29
N ARG A 21 -4.18 -6.77 7.13
CA ARG A 21 -2.75 -7.12 7.05
C ARG A 21 -1.87 -6.03 7.67
N LEU A 22 -2.21 -4.77 7.46
CA LEU A 22 -1.52 -3.62 8.08
C LEU A 22 -1.78 -3.47 9.58
N LYS A 23 -2.74 -4.20 10.14
CA LYS A 23 -3.07 -4.09 11.56
C LYS A 23 -1.90 -4.57 12.41
N GLY A 24 -1.25 -3.64 13.11
CA GLY A 24 -0.05 -3.90 13.92
C GLY A 24 1.26 -3.67 13.19
N LEU A 25 1.23 -3.31 11.90
CA LEU A 25 2.42 -2.98 11.12
C LEU A 25 2.57 -1.46 11.03
N GLY A 26 3.65 -0.94 11.63
CA GLY A 26 3.94 0.49 11.78
C GLY A 26 4.74 1.10 10.63
N PHE A 27 4.62 0.60 9.39
CA PHE A 27 5.52 0.93 8.28
C PHE A 27 5.37 2.35 7.70
N GLY A 28 4.65 3.26 8.36
CA GLY A 28 4.42 4.60 7.82
C GLY A 28 3.34 4.66 6.73
N VAL A 29 2.35 3.78 6.80
CA VAL A 29 1.14 3.90 5.97
C VAL A 29 0.32 5.10 6.44
N ARG A 30 0.07 6.04 5.51
CA ARG A 30 -0.75 7.23 5.76
C ARG A 30 -2.23 6.95 5.53
N LYS A 31 -2.54 6.21 4.46
CA LYS A 31 -3.92 5.96 4.05
C LYS A 31 -4.01 4.69 3.21
N VAL A 32 -5.15 4.01 3.30
CA VAL A 32 -5.53 2.93 2.40
C VAL A 32 -6.83 3.33 1.73
N GLU A 33 -6.81 3.39 0.40
CA GLU A 33 -7.98 3.69 -0.43
C GLU A 33 -8.38 2.45 -1.23
N SER A 34 -9.67 2.32 -1.55
CA SER A 34 -10.15 1.24 -2.42
C SER A 34 -10.02 1.70 -3.86
N ALA A 35 -9.26 0.98 -4.69
CA ALA A 35 -9.14 1.24 -6.12
C ALA A 35 -10.28 0.63 -6.94
N GLY A 36 -11.04 -0.32 -6.37
CA GLY A 36 -12.18 -0.91 -7.05
C GLY A 36 -12.32 -2.40 -6.76
N ARG A 37 -12.51 -3.19 -7.82
CA ARG A 37 -12.93 -4.60 -7.80
C ARG A 37 -11.85 -5.50 -7.18
N ASN A 38 -11.82 -5.55 -5.84
CA ASN A 38 -10.79 -6.20 -5.03
C ASN A 38 -9.40 -5.59 -5.19
N GLU A 39 -9.35 -4.28 -5.34
CA GLU A 39 -8.10 -3.53 -5.45
C GLU A 39 -8.07 -2.41 -4.42
N ALA A 40 -6.87 -2.14 -3.91
CA ALA A 40 -6.61 -1.08 -2.96
C ALA A 40 -5.30 -0.36 -3.29
N VAL A 41 -5.26 0.91 -2.95
CA VAL A 41 -4.07 1.75 -3.02
C VAL A 41 -3.64 2.05 -1.59
N ILE A 42 -2.40 1.70 -1.27
CA ILE A 42 -1.77 2.03 -0.01
C ILE A 42 -0.92 3.28 -0.24
N ILE A 43 -1.32 4.40 0.34
CA ILE A 43 -0.53 5.61 0.36
C ILE A 43 0.37 5.53 1.59
N HIS A 44 1.69 5.46 1.39
CA HIS A 44 2.67 5.37 2.46
C HIS A 44 3.80 6.37 2.29
N THR A 45 4.46 6.67 3.40
CA THR A 45 5.75 7.39 3.40
C THR A 45 6.85 6.50 3.97
N ALA A 46 6.67 5.18 3.84
CA ALA A 46 7.66 4.18 4.22
C ALA A 46 8.96 4.39 3.42
N THR A 47 10.10 4.44 4.09
CA THR A 47 11.43 4.57 3.47
C THR A 47 12.36 3.47 3.98
N GLY A 48 13.38 3.12 3.19
CA GLY A 48 14.39 2.12 3.56
C GLY A 48 13.80 0.75 3.90
N GLU A 49 14.05 0.29 5.13
CA GLU A 49 13.62 -1.03 5.62
C GLU A 49 12.10 -1.18 5.64
N HIS A 50 11.36 -0.17 6.12
CA HIS A 50 9.90 -0.20 6.17
C HIS A 50 9.25 -0.32 4.78
N ARG A 51 9.85 0.26 3.72
CA ARG A 51 9.36 0.08 2.34
C ARG A 51 9.53 -1.37 1.91
N ARG A 52 10.70 -1.96 2.20
CA ARG A 52 10.98 -3.37 1.90
C ARG A 52 10.04 -4.32 2.64
N GLU A 53 9.79 -4.09 3.92
CA GLU A 53 8.87 -4.91 4.70
C GLU A 53 7.42 -4.76 4.22
N LEU A 54 6.99 -3.53 3.91
CA LEU A 54 5.66 -3.29 3.35
C LEU A 54 5.49 -4.04 2.01
N HIS A 55 6.46 -3.93 1.11
CA HIS A 55 6.44 -4.70 -0.13
C HIS A 55 6.45 -6.21 0.14
N ALA A 56 7.27 -6.71 1.07
CA ALA A 56 7.34 -8.13 1.39
C ALA A 56 6.00 -8.67 1.92
N VAL A 57 5.26 -7.90 2.71
CA VAL A 57 3.92 -8.27 3.24
C VAL A 57 2.86 -8.34 2.15
N PHE A 58 3.03 -7.57 1.07
CA PHE A 58 2.10 -7.53 -0.05
C PHE A 58 2.64 -8.18 -1.32
N GLN A 59 3.84 -8.77 -1.31
CA GLN A 59 4.50 -9.30 -2.52
C GLN A 59 3.66 -10.35 -3.25
N ASP A 60 2.80 -11.06 -2.51
CA ASP A 60 1.87 -12.06 -3.01
C ASP A 60 0.70 -11.45 -3.80
N VAL A 61 0.46 -10.14 -3.68
CA VAL A 61 -0.72 -9.44 -4.18
C VAL A 61 -0.41 -8.07 -4.80
N ILE A 62 0.87 -7.69 -5.01
CA ILE A 62 1.21 -6.43 -5.69
C ILE A 62 0.66 -6.50 -7.13
N ALA A 63 -0.16 -5.52 -7.49
CA ALA A 63 -0.84 -5.46 -8.78
C ALA A 63 0.07 -4.86 -9.85
N MET A 64 0.75 -3.78 -9.49
CA MET A 64 1.75 -3.06 -10.26
C MET A 64 2.43 -2.09 -9.28
N ASP A 65 3.74 -2.18 -9.17
CA ASP A 65 4.54 -1.05 -8.71
C ASP A 65 4.62 -0.11 -9.91
N ASP A 66 3.79 0.94 -9.91
CA ASP A 66 4.02 2.10 -10.78
C ASP A 66 5.23 2.87 -10.22
N ASP A 67 6.41 2.22 -10.25
CA ASP A 67 7.71 2.90 -10.33
C ASP A 67 7.78 3.40 -11.79
N GLN A 68 7.02 4.46 -12.09
CA GLN A 68 7.12 5.16 -13.37
C GLN A 68 8.39 6.02 -13.33
N GLU A 69 9.31 5.59 -14.18
CA GLU A 69 10.59 6.19 -14.61
C GLU A 69 10.63 7.72 -14.69
#